data_AF-A0A5C4PGB0-F1
#
_entry.id   AF-A0A5C4PGB0-F1
#
_cell.length_a   1.000
_cell.length_b   1.000
_cell.length_c   1.000
_cell.angle_alpha   90.00
_cell.angle_beta   90.00
_cell.angle_gamma   90.00
#
_symmetry.space_group_name_H-M   'P 1'
#
loop_
_entity.id
_entity.type
_entity.pdbx_description
1 polymer ?
#
loop_
_entity_poly.entity_id
_entity_poly.type
_entity_poly.pdbx_seq_one_letter_code
_entity_poly.pdbx_strand_id
1 'polypeptide(L)'
;MKTPIQTNAIDFDSAKLQRLGLGQPSPLVARAVSLSQLRQQLSQQLPTSLEPQRILGLFFREVQRLVPLDALAYQHKPSDLRLEFGQRGHHLLSYNLSHEGEQLGELVFRRNQRFSDAEQSDLESVLSTLLFPLRNALLYRAATQSALRDPLTGTGNRIAMDQVMEREIDMARRHMQPLSLLMLDIDHFKRINDTYGHGAGDEVLKAVAESIKDQLRNVDMVFRFGGEEFLILLSNTSREAAATIGERLRYAAQLQDYFAAGVRIELTVSLGCATLLPGESMESLLRRVDSALYVAKREGRNRLAMAG
;
A
#
# COMPACT_ATOMS: atom_id res chain seq x y z
N MET A 1 -39.05 0.92 21.15
CA MET A 1 -37.86 0.12 21.48
C MET A 1 -37.24 -0.41 20.20
N LYS A 2 -36.13 0.17 19.75
CA LYS A 2 -35.33 -0.35 18.62
C LYS A 2 -33.91 -0.53 19.14
N THR A 3 -33.47 -1.78 19.23
CA THR A 3 -32.12 -2.20 19.60
C THR A 3 -31.14 -1.81 18.50
N PRO A 4 -29.99 -1.20 18.79
CA PRO A 4 -28.94 -1.03 17.78
C PRO A 4 -28.18 -2.35 17.60
N ILE A 5 -28.01 -2.71 16.33
CA ILE A 5 -27.26 -3.84 15.83
C ILE A 5 -25.77 -3.62 16.16
N GLN A 6 -25.19 -4.49 17.00
CA GLN A 6 -23.74 -4.54 17.21
C GLN A 6 -23.07 -4.97 15.91
N THR A 7 -22.42 -4.03 15.23
CA THR A 7 -21.55 -4.31 14.11
C THR A 7 -20.16 -4.58 14.69
N ASN A 8 -19.70 -5.84 14.69
CA ASN A 8 -18.33 -6.20 15.04
C ASN A 8 -17.40 -5.82 13.88
N ALA A 9 -17.17 -4.53 13.70
CA ALA A 9 -16.09 -4.03 12.86
C ALA A 9 -14.79 -4.09 13.69
N ILE A 10 -13.93 -5.05 13.38
CA ILE A 10 -12.56 -5.08 13.91
C ILE A 10 -11.76 -4.12 13.05
N ASP A 11 -11.45 -2.96 13.61
CA ASP A 11 -10.48 -2.02 13.05
C ASP A 11 -9.07 -2.61 13.25
N PHE A 12 -8.46 -3.03 12.14
CA PHE A 12 -7.15 -3.68 12.14
C PHE A 12 -6.00 -2.71 12.47
N ASP A 13 -6.22 -1.39 12.33
CA ASP A 13 -5.21 -0.39 12.68
C ASP A 13 -5.08 -0.23 14.21
N SER A 14 -6.21 -0.26 14.92
CA SER A 14 -6.23 -0.26 16.39
C SER A 14 -5.69 -1.57 17.00
N ALA A 15 -5.83 -2.71 16.31
CA ALA A 15 -5.24 -3.98 16.74
C ALA A 15 -3.69 -4.00 16.63
N LYS A 16 -3.12 -3.29 15.65
CA LYS A 16 -1.66 -3.14 15.51
C LYS A 16 -1.10 -2.14 16.53
N LEU A 17 -1.87 -1.09 16.86
CA LEU A 17 -1.56 -0.12 17.91
C LEU A 17 -1.50 -0.76 19.32
N GLN A 18 -2.39 -1.72 19.62
CA GLN A 18 -2.38 -2.43 20.90
C GLN A 18 -1.18 -3.38 21.06
N ARG A 19 -0.76 -4.09 20.00
CA ARG A 19 0.41 -5.00 20.05
C ARG A 19 1.76 -4.28 20.20
N LEU A 20 1.84 -3.01 19.84
CA LEU A 20 3.03 -2.15 19.99
C LEU A 20 3.10 -1.44 21.35
N GLY A 21 2.20 -1.74 22.29
CA GLY A 21 2.19 -1.13 23.62
C GLY A 21 1.74 0.35 23.64
N LEU A 22 1.02 0.79 22.60
CA LEU A 22 0.56 2.18 22.44
C LEU A 22 -0.92 2.37 22.82
N GLY A 23 -1.57 1.33 23.35
CA GLY A 23 -3.02 1.29 23.58
C GLY A 23 -3.52 1.50 25.01
N GLN A 24 -2.66 1.85 25.97
CA GLN A 24 -3.12 2.27 27.30
C GLN A 24 -2.40 3.55 27.73
N PRO A 25 -3.12 4.59 28.18
CA PRO A 25 -2.50 5.66 28.92
C PRO A 25 -2.03 5.05 30.24
N SER A 26 -0.77 4.65 30.30
CA SER A 26 -0.14 4.38 31.58
C SER A 26 -0.16 5.72 32.34
N PRO A 27 -0.72 5.80 33.56
CA PRO A 27 -0.69 7.02 34.35
C PRO A 27 0.72 7.16 34.93
N LEU A 28 1.70 7.35 34.05
CA LEU A 28 3.00 7.86 34.44
C LEU A 28 2.75 9.33 34.72
N VAL A 29 2.73 9.66 36.01
CA VAL A 29 2.95 11.02 36.52
C VAL A 29 4.31 11.45 35.97
N ALA A 30 4.31 11.91 34.72
CA ALA A 30 5.48 12.37 34.05
C ALA A 30 5.87 13.68 34.72
N ARG A 31 7.07 13.71 35.31
CA ARG A 31 7.64 14.95 35.85
C ARG A 31 7.52 16.03 34.78
N ALA A 32 7.00 17.20 35.15
CA ALA A 32 7.01 18.36 34.29
C ALA A 32 8.44 18.59 33.78
N VAL A 33 8.61 18.64 32.46
CA VAL A 33 9.90 18.79 31.79
C VAL A 33 10.00 20.21 31.27
N SER A 34 11.16 20.86 31.39
CA SER A 34 11.33 22.17 30.78
C SER A 34 11.28 22.07 29.25
N LEU A 35 10.81 23.13 28.57
CA LEU A 35 10.81 23.20 27.10
C LEU A 35 12.18 22.83 26.50
N SER A 36 13.27 23.31 27.10
CA SER A 36 14.64 23.03 26.66
C SER A 36 15.02 21.55 26.76
N GLN A 37 14.70 20.90 27.88
CA GLN A 37 14.96 19.47 28.09
C GLN A 37 14.13 18.62 27.11
N LEU A 38 12.86 18.99 26.91
CA LEU A 38 11.99 18.28 25.97
C LEU A 38 12.52 18.40 24.53
N ARG A 39 12.89 19.61 24.09
CA ARG A 39 13.49 19.83 22.76
C ARG A 39 14.76 19.02 22.56
N GLN A 40 15.64 18.98 23.56
CA GLN A 40 16.86 18.17 23.49
C GLN A 40 16.54 16.67 23.35
N GLN A 41 15.60 16.16 24.16
CA GLN A 41 15.20 14.75 24.11
C GLN A 41 14.57 14.38 22.76
N LEU A 42 13.63 15.19 22.25
CA LEU A 42 13.01 14.99 20.94
C LEU A 42 14.06 15.01 19.82
N SER A 43 15.01 15.95 19.87
CA SER A 43 16.07 16.06 18.86
C SER A 43 16.99 14.84 18.85
N GLN A 44 17.13 14.11 19.96
CA GLN A 44 17.91 12.88 20.05
C GLN A 44 17.09 11.64 19.66
N GLN A 45 15.80 11.59 20.01
CA GLN A 45 14.97 10.40 19.88
C GLN A 45 14.27 10.29 18.53
N LEU A 46 13.70 11.40 18.00
CA LEU A 46 12.92 11.35 16.77
C LEU A 46 13.71 10.88 15.54
N PRO A 47 15.00 11.26 15.34
CA PRO A 47 15.78 10.80 14.20
C PRO A 47 16.10 9.29 14.20
N THR A 48 15.84 8.57 15.30
CA THR A 48 16.16 7.12 15.43
C THR A 48 15.21 6.20 14.65
N SER A 49 14.19 6.75 14.00
CA SER A 49 13.21 6.00 13.22
C SER A 49 12.96 6.67 11.89
N LEU A 50 12.58 5.87 10.88
CA LEU A 50 12.08 6.32 9.58
C LEU A 50 10.60 5.98 9.39
N GLU A 51 9.90 5.58 10.45
CA GLU A 51 8.48 5.25 10.43
C GLU A 51 7.67 6.43 10.96
N PRO A 52 6.82 7.09 10.14
CA PRO A 52 6.03 8.25 10.58
C PRO A 52 5.19 7.96 11.82
N GLN A 53 4.60 6.76 11.92
CA GLN A 53 3.81 6.34 13.07
C GLN A 53 4.62 6.31 14.37
N ARG A 54 5.86 5.81 14.32
CA ARG A 54 6.74 5.74 15.49
C ARG A 54 7.24 7.12 15.89
N ILE A 55 7.63 7.94 14.93
CA ILE A 55 8.06 9.32 15.16
C ILE A 55 6.94 10.13 15.80
N LEU A 56 5.73 10.13 15.21
CA LEU A 56 4.58 10.89 15.72
C LEU A 56 4.08 10.34 17.06
N GLY A 57 4.10 9.03 17.26
CA GLY A 57 3.74 8.41 18.54
C GLY A 57 4.71 8.78 19.68
N LEU A 58 6.01 8.83 19.40
CA LEU A 58 7.01 9.32 20.35
C LEU A 58 6.81 10.81 20.62
N PHE A 59 6.72 11.62 19.56
CA PHE A 59 6.48 13.05 19.69
C PHE A 59 5.24 13.36 20.53
N PHE A 60 4.11 12.70 20.26
CA PHE A 60 2.87 12.87 21.02
C PHE A 60 3.06 12.60 22.52
N ARG A 61 3.63 11.45 22.86
CA ARG A 61 3.88 11.05 24.26
C ARG A 61 4.77 12.03 25.00
N GLU A 62 5.79 12.53 24.32
CA GLU A 62 6.78 13.41 24.91
C GLU A 62 6.22 14.82 25.11
N VAL A 63 5.47 15.34 24.13
CA VAL A 63 4.80 16.64 24.21
C VAL A 63 3.69 16.67 25.26
N GLN A 64 3.01 15.54 25.50
CA GLN A 64 2.02 15.40 26.58
C GLN A 64 2.58 15.74 27.98
N ARG A 65 3.90 15.67 28.17
CA ARG A 65 4.58 16.03 29.43
C ARG A 65 4.76 17.54 29.62
N LEU A 66 4.58 18.32 28.55
CA LEU A 66 4.64 19.78 28.54
C LEU A 66 3.23 20.38 28.46
N VAL A 67 2.43 19.93 27.50
CA VAL A 67 1.04 20.35 27.30
C VAL A 67 0.16 19.09 27.30
N PRO A 68 -0.82 18.95 28.21
CA PRO A 68 -1.63 17.75 28.28
C PRO A 68 -2.56 17.66 27.06
N LEU A 69 -2.19 16.85 26.06
CA LEU A 69 -2.96 16.66 24.83
C LEU A 69 -3.85 15.41 24.95
N ASP A 70 -5.09 15.47 24.45
CA ASP A 70 -6.00 14.31 24.42
C ASP A 70 -5.81 13.47 23.16
N ALA A 71 -5.50 14.13 22.03
CA ALA A 71 -5.23 13.46 20.76
C ALA A 71 -4.29 14.24 19.83
N LEU A 72 -3.68 13.50 18.91
CA LEU A 72 -2.90 13.98 17.78
C LEU A 72 -3.39 13.27 16.52
N ALA A 73 -3.74 14.03 15.49
CA ALA A 73 -4.04 13.51 14.17
C ALA A 73 -3.04 14.08 13.16
N TYR A 74 -2.66 13.27 12.18
CA TYR A 74 -1.75 13.66 11.11
C TYR A 74 -2.26 13.15 9.77
N GLN A 75 -2.21 14.01 8.75
CA GLN A 75 -2.57 13.69 7.39
C GLN A 75 -1.51 14.17 6.40
N HIS A 76 -1.01 13.25 5.57
CA HIS A 76 -0.18 13.55 4.41
C HIS A 76 -0.86 13.08 3.14
N LYS A 77 -1.52 14.02 2.44
CA LYS A 77 -2.32 13.75 1.25
C LYS A 77 -1.53 13.07 0.11
N PRO A 78 -0.29 13.48 -0.23
CA PRO A 78 0.44 12.88 -1.35
C PRO A 78 0.69 11.37 -1.21
N SER A 79 0.78 10.86 0.03
CA SER A 79 0.99 9.44 0.29
C SER A 79 -0.23 8.73 0.89
N ASP A 80 -1.40 9.39 0.88
CA ASP A 80 -2.64 8.99 1.58
C ASP A 80 -2.38 8.42 3.00
N LEU A 81 -1.47 9.05 3.74
CA LEU A 81 -1.13 8.63 5.08
C LEU A 81 -1.99 9.38 6.09
N ARG A 82 -2.75 8.63 6.90
CA ARG A 82 -3.57 9.15 8.00
C ARG A 82 -3.20 8.42 9.27
N LEU A 83 -2.91 9.16 10.33
CA LEU A 83 -2.54 8.62 11.63
C LEU A 83 -3.32 9.35 12.71
N GLU A 84 -3.89 8.61 13.66
CA GLU A 84 -4.59 9.15 14.81
C GLU A 84 -4.07 8.51 16.10
N PHE A 85 -3.86 9.33 17.13
CA PHE A 85 -3.42 8.95 18.45
C PHE A 85 -4.33 9.59 19.49
N GLY A 86 -4.67 8.86 20.56
CA GLY A 86 -5.50 9.37 21.65
C GLY A 86 -7.01 9.35 21.37
N GLN A 87 -7.78 10.11 22.17
CA GLN A 87 -9.25 10.17 22.07
C GLN A 87 -9.75 11.62 21.91
N ARG A 88 -10.96 11.77 21.34
CA ARG A 88 -11.49 13.05 20.87
C ARG A 88 -11.55 14.12 21.98
N GLY A 89 -10.89 15.24 21.73
CA GLY A 89 -11.07 16.51 22.44
C GLY A 89 -11.87 17.52 21.61
N HIS A 90 -12.55 18.47 22.27
CA HIS A 90 -13.40 19.46 21.60
C HIS A 90 -12.64 20.64 20.96
N HIS A 91 -11.51 21.05 21.53
CA HIS A 91 -10.68 22.15 21.02
C HIS A 91 -9.56 21.59 20.15
N LEU A 92 -9.24 22.29 19.06
CA LEU A 92 -8.21 21.88 18.10
C LEU A 92 -7.22 23.00 17.81
N LEU A 93 -5.96 22.62 17.59
CA LEU A 93 -4.95 23.42 16.93
C LEU A 93 -4.48 22.66 15.70
N SER A 94 -4.52 23.30 14.53
CA SER A 94 -4.04 22.72 13.28
C SER A 94 -2.79 23.45 12.79
N TYR A 95 -1.79 22.68 12.38
CA TYR A 95 -0.53 23.14 11.84
C TYR A 95 -0.28 22.49 10.47
N ASN A 96 -0.09 23.33 9.45
CA ASN A 96 0.40 22.87 8.16
C ASN A 96 1.93 22.84 8.20
N LEU A 97 2.51 21.65 8.13
CA LEU A 97 3.94 21.45 8.14
C LEU A 97 4.48 21.55 6.72
N SER A 98 5.45 22.44 6.51
CA SER A 98 6.14 22.61 5.23
C SER A 98 7.60 22.94 5.43
N HIS A 99 8.45 22.51 4.51
CA HIS A 99 9.88 22.83 4.50
C HIS A 99 10.35 23.04 3.07
N GLU A 100 11.00 24.18 2.77
CA GLU A 100 11.53 24.52 1.44
C GLU A 100 10.54 24.33 0.27
N GLY A 101 9.25 24.62 0.52
CA GLY A 101 8.18 24.46 -0.47
C GLY A 101 7.58 23.04 -0.54
N GLU A 102 8.18 22.05 0.12
CA GLU A 102 7.60 20.71 0.26
C GLU A 102 6.55 20.69 1.38
N GLN A 103 5.33 20.24 1.06
CA GLN A 103 4.27 20.06 2.06
C GLN A 103 4.47 18.73 2.78
N LEU A 104 4.76 18.78 4.08
CA LEU A 104 4.97 17.61 4.93
C LEU A 104 3.68 17.10 5.58
N GLY A 105 2.56 17.81 5.42
CA GLY A 105 1.24 17.37 5.87
C GLY A 105 0.62 18.27 6.92
N GLU A 106 -0.61 17.93 7.33
CA GLU A 106 -1.37 18.64 8.37
C GLU A 106 -1.27 17.85 9.68
N LEU A 107 -0.95 18.55 10.76
CA LEU A 107 -0.91 18.02 12.12
C LEU A 107 -1.96 18.74 12.98
N VAL A 108 -2.81 17.97 13.64
CA VAL A 108 -3.89 18.51 14.47
C VAL A 108 -3.76 17.98 15.90
N PHE A 109 -3.55 18.88 16.85
CA PHE A 109 -3.67 18.57 18.27
C PHE A 109 -5.10 18.78 18.74
N ARG A 110 -5.59 17.93 19.65
CA ARG A 110 -6.91 18.08 20.25
C ARG A 110 -6.86 17.97 21.77
N ARG A 111 -7.71 18.76 22.43
CA ARG A 111 -7.88 18.78 23.89
C ARG A 111 -9.29 19.20 24.29
N ASN A 112 -9.78 18.78 25.46
CA ASN A 112 -11.06 19.20 26.06
C ASN A 112 -11.00 20.56 26.76
N GLN A 113 -9.85 21.24 26.72
CA GLN A 113 -9.64 22.59 27.24
C GLN A 113 -8.98 23.45 26.17
N ARG A 114 -9.35 24.74 26.11
CA ARG A 114 -8.71 25.73 25.23
C ARG A 114 -7.20 25.80 25.48
N PHE A 115 -6.43 25.98 24.42
CA PHE A 115 -4.99 26.24 24.51
C PHE A 115 -4.78 27.70 24.90
N SER A 116 -3.84 27.94 25.83
CA SER A 116 -3.32 29.27 26.11
C SER A 116 -2.26 29.68 25.10
N ASP A 117 -2.03 30.99 24.96
CA ASP A 117 -1.01 31.52 24.05
C ASP A 117 0.41 30.99 24.39
N ALA A 118 0.70 30.79 25.68
CA ALA A 118 1.96 30.21 26.14
C ALA A 118 2.11 28.75 25.70
N GLU A 119 1.06 27.93 25.88
CA GLU A 119 1.06 26.53 25.42
C GLU A 119 1.17 26.44 23.89
N GLN A 120 0.51 27.34 23.16
CA GLN A 120 0.62 27.40 21.71
C GLN A 120 2.07 27.71 21.27
N SER A 121 2.70 28.70 21.90
CA SER A 121 4.11 29.04 21.64
C SER A 121 5.05 27.89 21.98
N ASP A 122 4.79 27.17 23.07
CA ASP A 122 5.56 25.99 23.47
C ASP A 122 5.43 24.85 22.45
N LEU A 123 4.22 24.57 21.96
CA LEU A 123 3.94 23.60 20.91
C LEU A 123 4.68 23.97 19.61
N GLU A 124 4.59 25.22 19.18
CA GLU A 124 5.30 25.73 18.00
C GLU A 124 6.82 25.55 18.13
N SER A 125 7.38 25.79 19.32
CA SER A 125 8.82 25.60 19.56
C SER A 125 9.26 24.13 19.51
N VAL A 126 8.41 23.16 19.87
CA VAL A 126 8.77 21.73 19.79
C VAL A 126 8.49 21.15 18.41
N LEU A 127 7.52 21.70 17.65
CA LEU A 127 7.24 21.27 16.27
C LEU A 127 8.46 21.39 15.36
N SER A 128 9.36 22.34 15.62
CA SER A 128 10.61 22.47 14.85
C SER A 128 11.48 21.21 14.92
N THR A 129 11.40 20.44 16.02
CA THR A 129 12.15 19.20 16.22
C THR A 129 11.58 18.03 15.42
N LEU A 130 10.29 18.10 15.04
CA LEU A 130 9.58 17.08 14.27
C LEU A 130 9.85 17.20 12.77
N LEU A 131 10.15 18.41 12.28
CA LEU A 131 10.19 18.73 10.85
C LEU A 131 11.12 17.81 10.05
N PHE A 132 12.40 17.72 10.42
CA PHE A 132 13.39 16.92 9.69
C PHE A 132 13.19 15.40 9.85
N PRO A 133 12.95 14.85 11.05
CA PRO A 133 12.64 13.43 11.19
C PRO A 133 11.43 13.00 10.36
N LEU A 134 10.34 13.78 10.40
CA LEU A 134 9.14 13.48 9.63
C LEU A 134 9.41 13.58 8.12
N ARG A 135 10.12 14.63 7.66
CA ARG A 135 10.55 14.73 6.27
C ARG A 135 11.36 13.52 5.81
N ASN A 136 12.36 13.10 6.58
CA ASN A 136 13.18 11.95 6.25
C ASN A 136 12.37 10.65 6.20
N ALA A 137 11.42 10.48 7.12
CA ALA A 137 10.51 9.33 7.12
C ALA A 137 9.57 9.32 5.90
N LEU A 138 9.05 10.49 5.50
CA LEU A 138 8.23 10.62 4.30
C LEU A 138 9.04 10.35 3.02
N LEU A 139 10.26 10.90 2.92
CA LEU A 139 11.16 10.64 1.80
C LEU A 139 11.55 9.17 1.71
N TYR A 140 11.91 8.57 2.84
CA TYR A 140 12.20 7.14 2.91
C TYR A 140 10.99 6.31 2.48
N ARG A 141 9.79 6.63 2.99
CA ARG A 141 8.55 5.96 2.59
C ARG A 141 8.30 6.08 1.09
N ALA A 142 8.44 7.27 0.51
CA ALA A 142 8.28 7.49 -0.92
C ALA A 142 9.30 6.67 -1.72
N ALA A 143 10.57 6.65 -1.29
CA ALA A 143 11.62 5.85 -1.90
C ALA A 143 11.31 4.35 -1.82
N THR A 144 10.88 3.84 -0.66
CA THR A 144 10.48 2.43 -0.50
C THR A 144 9.26 2.09 -1.36
N GLN A 145 8.24 2.95 -1.41
CA GLN A 145 7.07 2.74 -2.27
C GLN A 145 7.46 2.70 -3.75
N SER A 146 8.36 3.59 -4.18
CA SER A 146 8.90 3.57 -5.54
C SER A 146 9.72 2.30 -5.80
N ALA A 147 10.50 1.85 -4.82
CA ALA A 147 11.32 0.63 -4.91
C ALA A 147 10.48 -0.66 -4.96
N LEU A 148 9.19 -0.59 -4.62
CA LEU A 148 8.23 -1.70 -4.70
C LEU A 148 7.36 -1.65 -5.97
N ARG A 149 7.55 -0.65 -6.82
CA ARG A 149 6.84 -0.53 -8.10
C ARG A 149 7.76 -0.80 -9.28
N ASP A 150 7.16 -1.29 -10.35
CA ASP A 150 7.81 -1.29 -11.66
C ASP A 150 7.77 0.14 -12.22
N PRO A 151 8.93 0.74 -12.57
CA PRO A 151 8.98 2.13 -13.02
C PRO A 151 8.31 2.35 -14.38
N LEU A 152 8.19 1.31 -15.20
CA LEU A 152 7.59 1.43 -16.52
C LEU A 152 6.06 1.39 -16.46
N THR A 153 5.50 0.40 -15.76
CA THR A 153 4.04 0.13 -15.76
C THR A 153 3.31 0.65 -14.50
N GLY A 154 4.06 1.02 -13.47
CA GLY A 154 3.53 1.42 -12.16
C GLY A 154 2.81 0.29 -11.40
N THR A 155 2.86 -0.95 -11.87
CA THR A 155 2.39 -2.13 -11.10
C THR A 155 3.35 -2.40 -9.94
N GLY A 156 2.99 -3.32 -9.04
CA GLY A 156 4.00 -3.85 -8.11
C GLY A 156 5.14 -4.54 -8.89
N ASN A 157 6.33 -4.57 -8.33
CA ASN A 157 7.44 -5.35 -8.89
C ASN A 157 7.56 -6.71 -8.20
N ARG A 158 8.58 -7.48 -8.58
CA ARG A 158 8.87 -8.80 -8.00
C ARG A 158 9.00 -8.78 -6.48
N ILE A 159 9.72 -7.80 -5.93
CA ILE A 159 9.95 -7.68 -4.49
C ILE A 159 8.63 -7.42 -3.77
N ALA A 160 7.79 -6.53 -4.30
CA ALA A 160 6.46 -6.27 -3.75
C ALA A 160 5.56 -7.49 -3.80
N MET A 161 5.62 -8.24 -4.90
CA MET A 161 4.86 -9.48 -5.09
C MET A 161 5.19 -10.51 -4.02
N ASP A 162 6.48 -10.79 -3.79
CA ASP A 162 6.92 -11.75 -2.78
C ASP A 162 6.43 -11.34 -1.38
N GLN A 163 6.54 -10.06 -1.02
CA GLN A 163 6.10 -9.54 0.28
C GLN A 163 4.57 -9.56 0.49
N VAL A 164 3.80 -9.37 -0.58
CA VAL A 164 2.33 -9.33 -0.52
C VAL A 164 1.77 -10.75 -0.54
N MET A 165 2.28 -11.62 -1.41
CA MET A 165 1.78 -12.99 -1.55
C MET A 165 1.86 -13.78 -0.25
N GLU A 166 2.98 -13.68 0.48
CA GLU A 166 3.12 -14.35 1.78
C GLU A 166 2.03 -13.91 2.77
N ARG A 167 1.80 -12.59 2.87
CA ARG A 167 0.76 -12.02 3.73
C ARG A 167 -0.65 -12.45 3.33
N GLU A 168 -0.94 -12.47 2.04
CA GLU A 168 -2.28 -12.77 1.50
C GLU A 168 -2.61 -14.27 1.61
N ILE A 169 -1.62 -15.16 1.40
CA ILE A 169 -1.78 -16.60 1.64
C ILE A 169 -2.08 -16.86 3.11
N ASP A 170 -1.35 -16.22 4.03
CA ASP A 170 -1.60 -16.36 5.46
C ASP A 170 -2.96 -15.82 5.89
N MET A 171 -3.44 -14.73 5.28
CA MET A 171 -4.79 -14.22 5.51
C MET A 171 -5.85 -15.16 4.97
N ALA A 172 -5.71 -15.62 3.73
CA ALA A 172 -6.63 -16.55 3.09
C ALA A 172 -6.80 -17.83 3.91
N ARG A 173 -5.68 -18.40 4.41
CA ARG A 173 -5.69 -19.57 5.29
C ARG A 173 -6.41 -19.30 6.62
N ARG A 174 -6.07 -18.19 7.29
CA ARG A 174 -6.67 -17.84 8.59
C ARG A 174 -8.18 -17.60 8.50
N HIS A 175 -8.64 -17.01 7.39
CA HIS A 175 -10.05 -16.68 7.19
C HIS A 175 -10.81 -17.72 6.37
N MET A 176 -10.16 -18.82 5.95
CA MET A 176 -10.72 -19.85 5.06
C MET A 176 -11.34 -19.25 3.78
N GLN A 177 -10.68 -18.26 3.21
CA GLN A 177 -11.12 -17.58 1.98
C GLN A 177 -10.33 -18.10 0.78
N PRO A 178 -10.97 -18.24 -0.40
CA PRO A 178 -10.26 -18.63 -1.60
C PRO A 178 -9.33 -17.51 -2.07
N LEU A 179 -8.14 -17.88 -2.53
CA LEU A 179 -7.15 -16.98 -3.12
C LEU A 179 -6.76 -17.54 -4.48
N SER A 180 -6.83 -16.74 -5.53
CA SER A 180 -6.47 -17.19 -6.88
C SER A 180 -5.37 -16.33 -7.48
N LEU A 181 -4.51 -16.96 -8.27
CA LEU A 181 -3.46 -16.34 -9.07
C LEU A 181 -3.76 -16.50 -10.55
N LEU A 182 -3.51 -15.42 -11.29
CA LEU A 182 -3.36 -15.45 -12.74
C LEU A 182 -1.93 -15.08 -13.10
N MET A 183 -1.32 -15.83 -13.99
CA MET A 183 -0.09 -15.43 -14.68
C MET A 183 -0.47 -15.10 -16.11
N LEU A 184 -0.21 -13.87 -16.53
CA LEU A 184 -0.48 -13.36 -17.86
C LEU A 184 0.84 -13.12 -18.59
N ASP A 185 0.88 -13.48 -19.87
CA ASP A 185 2.01 -13.22 -20.76
C ASP A 185 1.51 -12.63 -22.07
N ILE A 186 2.23 -11.62 -22.57
CA ILE A 186 1.90 -10.99 -23.86
C ILE A 186 2.40 -11.88 -25.00
N ASP A 187 1.47 -12.37 -25.81
CA ASP A 187 1.80 -13.27 -26.90
C ASP A 187 2.66 -12.57 -27.95
N HIS A 188 3.77 -13.21 -28.31
CA HIS A 188 4.69 -12.73 -29.34
C HIS A 188 5.29 -11.34 -29.08
N PHE A 189 5.43 -10.93 -27.82
CA PHE A 189 5.97 -9.60 -27.47
C PHE A 189 7.36 -9.32 -28.06
N LYS A 190 8.24 -10.33 -28.13
CA LYS A 190 9.52 -10.20 -28.83
C LYS A 190 9.36 -9.74 -30.29
N ARG A 191 8.37 -10.24 -31.02
CA ARG A 191 8.11 -9.83 -32.41
C ARG A 191 7.68 -8.36 -32.48
N ILE A 192 6.93 -7.87 -31.49
CA ILE A 192 6.56 -6.45 -31.39
C ILE A 192 7.82 -5.60 -31.23
N ASN A 193 8.72 -5.96 -30.30
CA ASN A 193 10.00 -5.27 -30.13
C ASN A 193 10.87 -5.31 -31.38
N ASP A 194 10.99 -6.48 -32.02
CA ASP A 194 11.82 -6.67 -33.21
C ASP A 194 11.27 -5.88 -34.42
N THR A 195 9.95 -5.67 -34.50
CA THR A 195 9.28 -4.99 -35.63
C THR A 195 9.19 -3.48 -35.42
N TYR A 196 8.87 -3.02 -34.21
CA TYR A 196 8.53 -1.63 -33.91
C TYR A 196 9.53 -0.94 -32.96
N GLY A 197 10.53 -1.67 -32.47
CA GLY A 197 11.53 -1.20 -31.52
C GLY A 197 11.09 -1.30 -30.06
N HIS A 198 12.06 -1.21 -29.15
CA HIS A 198 11.81 -1.36 -27.71
C HIS A 198 10.88 -0.29 -27.13
N GLY A 199 10.92 0.95 -27.65
CA GLY A 199 10.00 2.01 -27.21
C GLY A 199 8.54 1.66 -27.48
N ALA A 200 8.25 0.95 -28.58
CA ALA A 200 6.91 0.46 -28.87
C ALA A 200 6.47 -0.64 -27.90
N GLY A 201 7.38 -1.56 -27.56
CA GLY A 201 7.13 -2.57 -26.54
C GLY A 201 6.84 -1.97 -25.17
N ASP A 202 7.55 -0.90 -24.81
CA ASP A 202 7.33 -0.17 -23.56
C ASP A 202 5.92 0.46 -23.49
N GLU A 203 5.44 1.07 -24.58
CA GLU A 203 4.08 1.59 -24.66
C GLU A 203 3.02 0.48 -24.60
N VAL A 204 3.28 -0.66 -25.27
CA VAL A 204 2.42 -1.85 -25.16
C VAL A 204 2.35 -2.36 -23.72
N LEU A 205 3.47 -2.44 -23.01
CA LEU A 205 3.50 -2.88 -21.60
C LEU A 205 2.70 -1.96 -20.68
N LYS A 206 2.81 -0.64 -20.87
CA LYS A 206 2.01 0.35 -20.13
C LYS A 206 0.52 0.16 -20.38
N ALA A 207 0.14 0.07 -21.65
CA ALA A 207 -1.25 -0.07 -22.07
C ALA A 207 -1.87 -1.39 -21.57
N VAL A 208 -1.13 -2.50 -21.61
CA VAL A 208 -1.57 -3.79 -21.05
C VAL A 208 -1.73 -3.69 -19.54
N ALA A 209 -0.77 -3.10 -18.83
CA ALA A 209 -0.85 -2.93 -17.39
C ALA A 209 -2.05 -2.07 -16.94
N GLU A 210 -2.37 -1.01 -17.69
CA GLU A 210 -3.55 -0.18 -17.48
C GLU A 210 -4.84 -0.96 -17.75
N SER A 211 -4.91 -1.67 -18.88
CA SER A 211 -6.02 -2.56 -19.22
C SER A 211 -6.33 -3.57 -18.12
N ILE A 212 -5.28 -4.19 -17.55
CA ILE A 212 -5.44 -5.13 -16.44
C ILE A 212 -6.02 -4.43 -15.22
N LYS A 213 -5.48 -3.27 -14.82
CA LYS A 213 -5.94 -2.53 -13.63
C LYS A 213 -7.41 -2.12 -13.74
N ASP A 214 -7.85 -1.67 -14.90
CA ASP A 214 -9.23 -1.23 -15.13
C ASP A 214 -10.26 -2.37 -15.01
N GLN A 215 -9.82 -3.61 -15.23
CA GLN A 215 -10.66 -4.80 -15.10
C GLN A 215 -10.65 -5.41 -13.70
N LEU A 216 -9.91 -4.85 -12.74
CA LEU A 216 -9.72 -5.43 -11.41
C LEU A 216 -10.35 -4.58 -10.30
N ARG A 217 -10.64 -5.21 -9.16
CA ARG A 217 -11.12 -4.50 -7.97
C ARG A 217 -9.96 -3.85 -7.24
N ASN A 218 -10.23 -2.84 -6.42
CA ASN A 218 -9.20 -2.17 -5.60
C ASN A 218 -8.42 -3.11 -4.65
N VAL A 219 -9.00 -4.27 -4.31
CA VAL A 219 -8.36 -5.29 -3.45
C VAL A 219 -7.52 -6.29 -4.23
N ASP A 220 -7.75 -6.40 -5.54
CA ASP A 220 -6.97 -7.26 -6.42
C ASP A 220 -5.65 -6.55 -6.76
N MET A 221 -4.56 -7.30 -6.88
CA MET A 221 -3.21 -6.73 -7.01
C MET A 221 -2.51 -7.23 -8.25
N VAL A 222 -1.76 -6.34 -8.90
CA VAL A 222 -1.04 -6.62 -10.15
C VAL A 222 0.44 -6.36 -9.96
N PHE A 223 1.26 -7.31 -10.42
CA PHE A 223 2.70 -7.25 -10.36
C PHE A 223 3.30 -7.53 -11.73
N ARG A 224 4.36 -6.83 -12.09
CA ARG A 224 5.21 -7.22 -13.22
C ARG A 224 6.18 -8.27 -12.73
N PHE A 225 6.01 -9.49 -13.22
CA PHE A 225 6.77 -10.67 -12.79
C PHE A 225 8.07 -10.82 -13.58
N GLY A 226 8.02 -10.51 -14.88
CA GLY A 226 9.12 -10.62 -15.83
C GLY A 226 9.11 -9.49 -16.86
N GLY A 227 9.79 -9.69 -17.99
CA GLY A 227 9.87 -8.68 -19.06
C GLY A 227 8.51 -8.36 -19.68
N GLU A 228 7.72 -9.40 -19.98
CA GLU A 228 6.41 -9.33 -20.64
C GLU A 228 5.30 -10.06 -19.85
N GLU A 229 5.61 -10.41 -18.59
CA GLU A 229 4.77 -11.25 -17.74
C GLU A 229 4.22 -10.46 -16.55
N PHE A 230 2.92 -10.62 -16.30
CA PHE A 230 2.21 -10.02 -15.18
C PHE A 230 1.59 -11.10 -14.30
N LEU A 231 1.79 -10.98 -12.99
CA LEU A 231 1.13 -11.80 -12.00
C LEU A 231 0.01 -11.00 -11.35
N ILE A 232 -1.18 -11.59 -11.28
CA ILE A 232 -2.37 -10.98 -10.71
C ILE A 232 -2.83 -11.84 -9.54
N LEU A 233 -2.98 -11.21 -8.38
CA LEU A 233 -3.45 -11.82 -7.15
C LEU A 233 -4.90 -11.40 -6.92
N LEU A 234 -5.80 -12.38 -6.85
CA LEU A 234 -7.23 -12.19 -6.67
C LEU A 234 -7.64 -12.66 -5.26
N SER A 235 -7.78 -11.70 -4.34
CA SER A 235 -8.16 -11.96 -2.95
C SER A 235 -9.62 -12.35 -2.86
N ASN A 236 -9.94 -13.31 -1.97
CA ASN A 236 -11.30 -13.82 -1.76
C ASN A 236 -12.03 -14.21 -3.07
N THR A 237 -11.33 -14.90 -3.97
CA THR A 237 -11.83 -15.23 -5.30
C THR A 237 -11.68 -16.73 -5.59
N SER A 238 -12.82 -17.39 -5.84
CA SER A 238 -12.87 -18.82 -6.17
C SER A 238 -12.30 -19.11 -7.55
N ARG A 239 -12.09 -20.40 -7.85
CA ARG A 239 -11.57 -20.88 -9.13
C ARG A 239 -12.44 -20.44 -10.32
N GLU A 240 -13.76 -20.53 -10.20
CA GLU A 240 -14.71 -20.18 -11.25
C GLU A 240 -14.77 -18.67 -11.49
N ALA A 241 -14.74 -17.89 -10.40
CA ALA A 241 -14.69 -16.44 -10.48
C ALA A 241 -13.35 -15.97 -11.09
N ALA A 242 -12.24 -16.60 -10.70
CA ALA A 242 -10.92 -16.32 -11.27
C ALA A 242 -10.87 -16.65 -12.77
N ALA A 243 -11.50 -17.75 -13.20
CA ALA A 243 -11.60 -18.09 -14.62
C ALA A 243 -12.38 -17.02 -15.41
N THR A 244 -13.49 -16.54 -14.85
CA THR A 244 -14.29 -15.46 -15.45
C THR A 244 -13.49 -14.17 -15.57
N ILE A 245 -12.72 -13.81 -14.54
CA ILE A 245 -11.82 -12.64 -14.56
C ILE A 245 -10.70 -12.83 -15.58
N GLY A 246 -10.10 -14.02 -15.65
CA GLY A 246 -9.05 -14.35 -16.61
C GLY A 246 -9.52 -14.21 -18.07
N GLU A 247 -10.70 -14.72 -18.41
CA GLU A 247 -11.28 -14.52 -19.74
C GLU A 247 -11.61 -13.06 -20.01
N ARG A 248 -12.15 -12.32 -19.02
CA ARG A 248 -12.40 -10.88 -19.18
C ARG A 248 -11.11 -10.11 -19.49
N LEU A 249 -10.03 -10.39 -18.77
CA LEU A 249 -8.72 -9.79 -19.02
C LEU A 249 -8.20 -10.12 -20.42
N ARG A 250 -8.34 -11.38 -20.85
CA ARG A 250 -7.95 -11.82 -22.19
C ARG A 250 -8.69 -11.05 -23.28
N TYR A 251 -10.01 -10.95 -23.16
CA TYR A 251 -10.83 -10.21 -24.12
C TYR A 251 -10.54 -8.70 -24.10
N ALA A 252 -10.36 -8.10 -22.92
CA ALA A 252 -10.02 -6.69 -22.80
C ALA A 252 -8.69 -6.36 -23.50
N ALA A 253 -7.66 -7.18 -23.26
CA ALA A 253 -6.38 -7.05 -23.94
C ALA A 253 -6.47 -7.26 -25.45
N GLN A 254 -7.34 -8.16 -25.93
CA GLN A 254 -7.52 -8.37 -27.37
C GLN A 254 -8.27 -7.20 -28.06
N LEU A 255 -9.22 -6.58 -27.37
CA LEU A 255 -10.08 -5.51 -27.93
C LEU A 255 -9.44 -4.12 -27.86
N GLN A 256 -8.43 -3.95 -27.01
CA GLN A 256 -7.76 -2.66 -26.86
C GLN A 256 -6.94 -2.31 -28.10
N ASP A 257 -7.02 -1.04 -28.49
CA ASP A 257 -6.21 -0.51 -29.57
C ASP A 257 -4.83 -0.10 -29.03
N TYR A 258 -3.80 -0.85 -29.39
CA TYR A 258 -2.42 -0.51 -29.11
C TYR A 258 -1.83 0.24 -30.30
N PHE A 259 -1.08 1.30 -30.04
CA PHE A 259 -0.44 2.08 -31.08
C PHE A 259 1.06 2.20 -30.83
N ALA A 260 1.85 2.03 -31.88
CA ALA A 260 3.27 2.39 -31.88
C ALA A 260 3.62 3.12 -33.18
N ALA A 261 4.28 4.27 -33.04
CA ALA A 261 4.65 5.12 -34.18
C ALA A 261 3.47 5.42 -35.14
N GLY A 262 2.25 5.53 -34.60
CA GLY A 262 1.03 5.79 -35.39
C GLY A 262 0.43 4.55 -36.08
N VAL A 263 1.00 3.37 -35.89
CA VAL A 263 0.49 2.10 -36.43
C VAL A 263 -0.23 1.32 -35.34
N ARG A 264 -1.41 0.79 -35.67
CA ARG A 264 -2.17 -0.10 -34.78
C ARG A 264 -1.46 -1.45 -34.68
N ILE A 265 -1.23 -1.91 -33.45
CA ILE A 265 -0.68 -3.23 -33.12
C ILE A 265 -1.82 -4.11 -32.64
N GLU A 266 -1.96 -5.27 -33.27
CA GLU A 266 -2.78 -6.35 -32.72
C GLU A 266 -1.92 -7.20 -31.80
N LEU A 267 -2.41 -7.44 -30.59
CA LEU A 267 -1.78 -8.35 -29.64
C LEU A 267 -2.84 -9.19 -28.92
N THR A 268 -2.41 -10.33 -28.43
CA THR A 268 -3.19 -11.20 -27.56
C THR A 268 -2.39 -11.52 -26.32
N VAL A 269 -3.06 -12.11 -25.33
CA VAL A 269 -2.42 -12.55 -24.10
C VAL A 269 -2.81 -14.00 -23.81
N SER A 270 -1.86 -14.74 -23.26
CA SER A 270 -2.11 -16.08 -22.72
C SER A 270 -2.10 -16.01 -21.19
N LEU A 271 -2.99 -16.77 -20.55
CA LEU A 271 -3.10 -16.79 -19.10
C LEU A 271 -3.05 -18.22 -18.54
N GLY A 272 -2.33 -18.39 -17.44
CA GLY A 272 -2.48 -19.51 -16.52
C GLY A 272 -3.25 -19.07 -15.28
N CYS A 273 -4.10 -19.92 -14.72
CA CYS A 273 -4.82 -19.67 -13.47
C CYS A 273 -4.65 -20.80 -12.48
N ALA A 274 -4.39 -20.47 -11.21
CA ALA A 274 -4.38 -21.44 -10.12
C ALA A 274 -5.05 -20.86 -8.87
N THR A 275 -5.88 -21.65 -8.20
CA THR A 275 -6.42 -21.31 -6.88
C THR A 275 -5.61 -22.01 -5.80
N LEU A 276 -5.35 -21.30 -4.70
CA LEU A 276 -4.62 -21.78 -3.54
C LEU A 276 -5.31 -23.02 -2.95
N LEU A 277 -4.56 -24.10 -2.81
CA LEU A 277 -5.01 -25.31 -2.14
C LEU A 277 -4.72 -25.28 -0.63
N PRO A 278 -5.46 -26.03 0.19
CA PRO A 278 -5.19 -26.14 1.62
C PRO A 278 -3.74 -26.61 1.89
N GLY A 279 -3.01 -25.86 2.72
CA GLY A 279 -1.62 -26.17 3.07
C GLY A 279 -0.58 -25.90 1.97
N GLU A 280 -0.99 -25.41 0.80
CA GLU A 280 -0.10 -25.19 -0.34
C GLU A 280 0.84 -24.00 -0.14
N SER A 281 2.14 -24.17 -0.41
CA SER A 281 3.12 -23.09 -0.33
C SER A 281 3.01 -22.11 -1.51
N MET A 282 3.50 -20.89 -1.31
CA MET A 282 3.60 -19.87 -2.37
C MET A 282 4.33 -20.40 -3.62
N GLU A 283 5.44 -21.11 -3.43
CA GLU A 283 6.22 -21.68 -4.54
C GLU A 283 5.45 -22.76 -5.31
N SER A 284 4.70 -23.62 -4.62
CA SER A 284 3.83 -24.62 -5.26
C SER A 284 2.75 -23.94 -6.10
N LEU A 285 2.08 -22.93 -5.55
CA LEU A 285 1.03 -22.18 -6.24
C LEU A 285 1.58 -21.48 -7.49
N LEU A 286 2.76 -20.85 -7.38
CA LEU A 286 3.46 -20.22 -8.51
C LEU A 286 3.80 -21.23 -9.61
N ARG A 287 4.31 -22.41 -9.25
CA ARG A 287 4.63 -23.45 -10.25
C ARG A 287 3.38 -23.95 -10.97
N ARG A 288 2.24 -24.07 -10.28
CA ARG A 288 0.96 -24.48 -10.88
C ARG A 288 0.43 -23.44 -11.86
N VAL A 289 0.46 -22.16 -11.50
CA VAL A 289 -0.02 -21.10 -12.40
C VAL A 289 0.88 -20.96 -13.63
N ASP A 290 2.21 -21.09 -13.45
CA ASP A 290 3.18 -21.09 -14.55
C ASP A 290 2.99 -22.29 -15.48
N SER A 291 2.80 -23.49 -14.92
CA SER A 291 2.51 -24.71 -15.70
C SER A 291 1.22 -24.56 -16.51
N ALA A 292 0.19 -23.94 -15.94
CA ALA A 292 -1.05 -23.65 -16.66
C ALA A 292 -0.80 -22.64 -17.80
N LEU A 293 -0.05 -21.57 -17.56
CA LEU A 293 0.30 -20.60 -18.61
C LEU A 293 1.08 -21.27 -19.75
N TYR A 294 2.01 -22.17 -19.41
CA TYR A 294 2.74 -22.95 -20.39
C TYR A 294 1.82 -23.81 -21.28
N VAL A 295 0.80 -24.44 -20.69
CA VAL A 295 -0.25 -25.15 -21.44
C VAL A 295 -0.99 -24.19 -22.37
N ALA A 296 -1.42 -23.02 -21.88
CA ALA A 296 -2.09 -22.01 -22.70
C ALA A 296 -1.25 -21.60 -23.93
N LYS A 297 0.04 -21.35 -23.74
CA LYS A 297 0.98 -21.00 -24.83
C LYS A 297 1.14 -22.14 -25.83
N ARG A 298 1.23 -23.39 -25.36
CA ARG A 298 1.42 -24.57 -26.22
C ARG A 298 0.20 -24.93 -27.04
N GLU A 299 -1.00 -24.72 -26.50
CA GLU A 299 -2.22 -25.09 -27.21
C GLU A 299 -2.68 -24.06 -28.24
N GLY A 300 -1.89 -23.01 -28.48
CA GLY A 300 -2.13 -22.04 -29.54
C GLY A 300 -2.30 -20.60 -29.08
N ARG A 301 -1.96 -20.29 -27.81
CA ARG A 301 -2.01 -18.94 -27.25
C ARG A 301 -3.42 -18.35 -27.22
N ASN A 302 -3.53 -17.05 -26.90
CA ASN A 302 -4.79 -16.30 -26.76
C ASN A 302 -5.86 -17.10 -26.00
N ARG A 303 -5.49 -17.63 -24.83
CA ARG A 303 -6.41 -18.45 -24.01
C ARG A 303 -6.04 -18.43 -22.55
N LEU A 304 -7.03 -18.79 -21.73
CA LEU A 304 -6.84 -19.16 -20.34
C LEU A 304 -6.68 -20.68 -20.22
N ALA A 305 -5.73 -21.11 -19.42
CA ALA A 305 -5.65 -22.50 -18.94
C ALA A 305 -5.73 -22.53 -17.41
N MET A 306 -6.48 -23.50 -16.88
CA MET A 306 -6.63 -23.70 -15.45
C MET A 306 -5.64 -24.76 -14.98
N ALA A 307 -4.93 -24.50 -13.89
CA ALA A 307 -4.20 -25.53 -13.17
C ALA A 307 -5.19 -26.57 -12.62
N GLY A 308 -4.80 -27.84 -12.76
CA GLY A 308 -5.52 -29.01 -12.24
C GLY A 308 -5.54 -29.04 -10.72
#